data_AF-A0A2N1Q2N9-F1
#
_entry.id   AF-A0A2N1Q2N9-F1
#
_cell.length_a   1.000
_cell.length_b   1.000
_cell.length_c   1.000
_cell.angle_alpha   90.00
_cell.angle_beta   90.00
_cell.angle_gamma   90.00
#
_symmetry.space_group_name_H-M   'P 1'
#
loop_
_entity.id
_entity.type
_entity.pdbx_description
1 polymer ?
#
loop_
_entity_poly.entity_id
_entity_poly.type
_entity_poly.pdbx_seq_one_letter_code
_entity_poly.pdbx_strand_id
1 'polypeptide(L)'
;MKKAWQLEYDVFSKAKPVILSEEEQTWDAANDFEKLADIKYLMKWNSNVPGSGAPEKVIVGAVQSMENMGYDVTEAEKLIHKGLLAYKDKDLLSVIRITNELWNMFGKLPRIENHKYFKYQVYDNFNQYKLAVNFPKKIFVDIEGKDFFKSTYMGWLAQFVGGAFGTAMEGYTHDNLKQTFGEIRDYIRKPNTYNDDVTYEIAFLEAFSKKGYSVSSKDIALEW
;
A
#
# COMPACT_ATOMS: atom_id res chain seq x y z
N MET A 1 15.54 30.70 1.13
CA MET A 1 14.83 29.79 2.05
C MET A 1 15.65 29.62 3.31
N LYS A 2 15.02 29.60 4.49
CA LYS A 2 15.70 29.26 5.76
C LYS A 2 15.96 27.75 5.83
N LYS A 3 17.04 27.33 6.50
CA LYS A 3 17.28 25.92 6.83
C LYS A 3 16.29 25.44 7.89
N ALA A 4 16.01 24.14 7.96
CA ALA A 4 15.09 23.57 8.95
C ALA A 4 15.43 23.99 10.40
N TRP A 5 16.71 23.93 10.78
CA TRP A 5 17.14 24.37 12.11
C TRP A 5 16.93 25.87 12.36
N GLN A 6 16.97 26.71 11.32
CA GLN A 6 16.73 28.15 11.45
C GLN A 6 15.24 28.43 11.64
N LEU A 7 14.38 27.66 10.97
CA LEU A 7 12.93 27.74 11.18
C LEU A 7 12.58 27.36 12.62
N GLU A 8 13.13 26.25 13.12
CA GLU A 8 12.92 25.79 14.50
C GLU A 8 13.49 26.79 15.52
N TYR A 9 14.71 27.29 15.27
CA TYR A 9 15.34 28.31 16.10
C TYR A 9 14.50 29.58 16.19
N ASP A 10 13.95 30.05 15.08
CA ASP A 10 13.06 31.21 15.08
C ASP A 10 11.79 30.99 15.92
N VAL A 11 11.26 29.76 15.98
CA VAL A 11 10.09 29.43 16.79
C VAL A 11 10.44 29.50 18.28
N PHE A 12 11.42 28.71 18.74
CA PHE A 12 11.70 28.65 20.18
C PHE A 12 12.40 29.90 20.73
N SER A 13 13.19 30.63 19.92
CA SER A 13 13.82 31.88 20.36
C SER A 13 12.84 33.04 20.54
N LYS A 14 11.69 32.99 19.86
CA LYS A 14 10.60 33.98 19.98
C LYS A 14 9.48 33.53 20.92
N ALA A 15 9.42 32.23 21.24
CA ALA A 15 8.46 31.69 22.18
C ALA A 15 8.65 32.33 23.56
N LYS A 16 7.54 32.66 24.22
CA LYS A 16 7.52 33.10 25.62
C LYS A 16 6.89 32.00 26.45
N PRO A 17 7.47 31.62 27.60
CA PRO A 17 6.90 30.58 28.43
C PRO A 17 5.50 31.00 28.94
N VAL A 18 4.58 30.05 28.97
CA VAL A 18 3.24 30.20 29.52
C VAL A 18 3.09 29.18 30.66
N ILE A 19 2.53 29.60 31.78
CA ILE A 19 2.15 28.68 32.85
C ILE A 19 0.82 28.06 32.44
N LEU A 20 0.84 26.76 32.16
CA LEU A 20 -0.35 25.99 31.81
C LEU A 20 -1.15 25.65 33.06
N SER A 21 -2.48 25.57 32.94
CA SER A 21 -3.34 24.97 33.97
C SER A 21 -3.06 23.48 34.14
N GLU A 22 -3.48 22.86 35.25
CA GLU A 22 -3.32 21.42 35.48
C GLU A 22 -3.96 20.58 34.34
N GLU A 23 -5.10 21.01 33.83
CA GLU A 23 -5.82 20.37 32.72
C GLU A 23 -5.04 20.46 31.40
N GLU A 24 -4.37 21.58 31.12
CA GLU A 24 -3.54 21.78 29.91
C GLU A 24 -2.18 21.08 30.00
N GLN A 25 -1.74 20.67 31.19
CA GLN A 25 -0.53 19.88 31.39
C GLN A 25 -0.73 18.38 31.15
N THR A 26 -1.97 17.96 30.89
CA THR A 26 -2.28 16.57 30.53
C THR A 26 -1.81 16.26 29.11
N TRP A 27 -1.36 15.02 28.89
CA TRP A 27 -1.03 14.51 27.56
C TRP A 27 -2.24 13.83 26.91
N ASP A 28 -3.46 14.19 27.31
CA ASP A 28 -4.67 13.46 26.95
C ASP A 28 -4.92 13.46 25.43
N ALA A 29 -4.54 14.54 24.74
CA ALA A 29 -4.58 14.61 23.28
C ALA A 29 -3.61 13.63 22.61
N ALA A 30 -2.49 13.28 23.25
CA ALA A 30 -1.56 12.26 22.72
C ALA A 30 -2.15 10.86 22.77
N ASN A 31 -3.07 10.58 23.71
CA ASN A 31 -3.68 9.26 23.86
C ASN A 31 -4.40 8.80 22.58
N ASP A 32 -5.06 9.71 21.85
CA ASP A 32 -5.76 9.34 20.61
C ASP A 32 -4.78 9.05 19.45
N PHE A 33 -3.64 9.74 19.40
CA PHE A 33 -2.55 9.41 18.47
C PHE A 33 -1.91 8.06 18.79
N GLU A 34 -1.71 7.76 20.08
CA GLU A 34 -1.17 6.48 20.53
C GLU A 34 -2.11 5.32 20.18
N LYS A 35 -3.42 5.47 20.43
CA LYS A 35 -4.42 4.47 20.01
C LYS A 35 -4.38 4.21 18.51
N LEU A 36 -4.24 5.25 17.69
CA LEU A 36 -4.10 5.08 16.24
C LEU A 36 -2.82 4.34 15.87
N ALA A 37 -1.72 4.59 16.58
CA ALA A 37 -0.47 3.85 16.39
C ALA A 37 -0.63 2.36 16.75
N ASP A 38 -1.30 2.07 17.86
CA ASP A 38 -1.58 0.70 18.31
C ASP A 38 -2.46 -0.06 17.32
N ILE A 39 -3.51 0.58 16.82
CA ILE A 39 -4.40 0.01 15.79
C ILE A 39 -3.60 -0.38 14.55
N LYS A 40 -2.63 0.44 14.11
CA LYS A 40 -1.78 0.10 12.95
C LYS A 40 -0.95 -1.16 13.17
N TYR A 41 -0.50 -1.44 14.40
CA TYR A 41 0.17 -2.69 14.71
C TYR A 41 -0.81 -3.86 14.70
N LEU A 42 -1.96 -3.72 15.35
CA LEU A 42 -2.99 -4.77 15.42
C LEU A 42 -3.51 -5.18 14.03
N MET A 43 -3.77 -4.20 13.16
CA MET A 43 -4.26 -4.47 11.79
C MET A 43 -3.30 -5.33 10.97
N LYS A 44 -1.99 -5.29 11.23
CA LYS A 44 -1.03 -6.16 10.51
C LYS A 44 -1.23 -7.65 10.81
N TRP A 45 -1.75 -7.97 11.99
CA TRP A 45 -1.93 -9.35 12.46
C TRP A 45 -3.32 -9.90 12.19
N ASN A 46 -4.32 -9.03 12.08
CA ASN A 46 -5.66 -9.38 11.68
C ASN A 46 -6.42 -8.14 11.21
N SER A 47 -6.83 -8.14 9.96
CA SER A 47 -7.65 -7.10 9.33
C SER A 47 -8.61 -7.72 8.33
N ASN A 48 -9.39 -6.88 7.67
CA ASN A 48 -10.21 -7.25 6.54
C ASN A 48 -9.86 -6.35 5.36
N VAL A 49 -9.85 -6.91 4.16
CA VAL A 49 -9.68 -6.16 2.92
C VAL A 49 -10.76 -5.07 2.85
N PRO A 50 -10.42 -3.76 2.74
CA PRO A 50 -11.40 -2.67 2.83
C PRO A 50 -12.55 -2.75 1.83
N GLY A 51 -12.27 -3.33 0.65
CA GLY A 51 -13.22 -3.49 -0.44
C GLY A 51 -14.22 -4.61 -0.24
N SER A 52 -13.76 -5.80 0.16
CA SER A 52 -14.55 -7.04 0.15
C SER A 52 -14.89 -7.57 1.54
N GLY A 53 -14.20 -7.08 2.57
CA GLY A 53 -14.27 -7.64 3.92
C GLY A 53 -13.56 -8.98 4.07
N ALA A 54 -12.83 -9.47 3.08
CA ALA A 54 -12.11 -10.74 3.18
C ALA A 54 -11.09 -10.69 4.34
N PRO A 55 -11.06 -11.69 5.23
CA PRO A 55 -10.14 -11.68 6.37
C PRO A 55 -8.70 -11.87 5.89
N GLU A 56 -7.77 -11.12 6.48
CA GLU A 56 -6.36 -11.16 6.09
C GLU A 56 -5.42 -11.04 7.31
N LYS A 57 -4.15 -11.37 7.07
CA LYS A 57 -3.04 -11.22 8.03
C LYS A 57 -1.83 -10.73 7.28
N VAL A 58 -1.74 -9.41 7.07
CA VAL A 58 -0.74 -8.79 6.20
C VAL A 58 0.69 -9.17 6.57
N ILE A 59 1.01 -9.29 7.87
CA ILE A 59 2.37 -9.68 8.29
C ILE A 59 2.72 -11.12 7.92
N VAL A 60 1.74 -12.02 7.89
CA VAL A 60 1.93 -13.41 7.43
C VAL A 60 2.18 -13.41 5.93
N GLY A 61 1.41 -12.62 5.17
CA GLY A 61 1.65 -12.40 3.74
C GLY A 61 3.04 -11.82 3.45
N ALA A 62 3.53 -10.92 4.30
CA ALA A 62 4.88 -10.37 4.16
C ALA A 62 5.97 -11.44 4.33
N VAL A 63 5.85 -12.34 5.32
CA VAL A 63 6.78 -13.48 5.50
C VAL A 63 6.71 -14.42 4.29
N GLN A 64 5.51 -14.78 3.85
CA GLN A 64 5.33 -15.63 2.67
C GLN A 64 5.88 -14.98 1.39
N SER A 65 5.80 -13.66 1.26
CA SER A 65 6.46 -12.93 0.18
C SER A 65 7.98 -13.05 0.23
N MET A 66 8.60 -13.00 1.43
CA MET A 66 10.05 -13.20 1.57
C MET A 66 10.45 -14.63 1.15
N GLU A 67 9.67 -15.63 1.55
CA GLU A 67 9.88 -17.03 1.13
C GLU A 67 9.82 -17.18 -0.39
N ASN A 68 8.78 -16.62 -1.03
CA ASN A 68 8.62 -16.63 -2.49
C ASN A 68 9.79 -15.96 -3.22
N MET A 69 10.41 -14.94 -2.60
CA MET A 69 11.61 -14.28 -3.12
C MET A 69 12.90 -15.09 -2.88
N GLY A 70 12.80 -16.29 -2.29
CA GLY A 70 13.95 -17.18 -2.07
C GLY A 70 14.75 -16.87 -0.83
N TYR A 71 14.13 -16.29 0.20
CA TYR A 71 14.76 -16.11 1.50
C TYR A 71 14.36 -17.23 2.45
N ASP A 72 15.28 -17.66 3.31
CA ASP A 72 14.97 -18.59 4.40
C ASP A 72 14.24 -17.83 5.50
N VAL A 73 12.98 -18.19 5.72
CA VAL A 73 12.06 -17.55 6.65
C VAL A 73 11.85 -18.33 7.95
N THR A 74 12.63 -19.39 8.20
CA THR A 74 12.42 -20.31 9.34
C THR A 74 12.31 -19.57 10.69
N GLU A 75 13.17 -18.58 10.94
CA GLU A 75 13.10 -17.78 12.18
C GLU A 75 11.93 -16.79 12.18
N ALA A 76 11.56 -16.24 11.02
CA ALA A 76 10.41 -15.36 10.89
C ALA A 76 9.10 -16.10 11.16
N GLU A 77 8.96 -17.34 10.70
CA GLU A 77 7.78 -18.18 10.96
C GLU A 77 7.60 -18.49 12.46
N LYS A 78 8.69 -18.74 13.19
CA LYS A 78 8.65 -18.89 14.65
C LYS A 78 8.09 -17.64 15.33
N LEU A 79 8.48 -16.45 14.86
CA LEU A 79 7.97 -15.17 15.36
C LEU A 79 6.50 -14.96 14.98
N ILE A 80 6.07 -15.39 13.78
CA ILE A 80 4.66 -15.33 13.36
C ILE A 80 3.78 -16.09 14.35
N HIS A 81 4.13 -17.33 14.71
CA HIS A 81 3.33 -18.09 15.68
C HIS A 81 3.24 -17.40 17.04
N LYS A 82 4.34 -16.82 17.54
CA LYS A 82 4.35 -16.04 18.79
C LYS A 82 3.46 -14.80 18.69
N GLY A 83 3.53 -14.06 17.58
CA GLY A 83 2.75 -12.84 17.42
C GLY A 83 1.25 -13.11 17.22
N LEU A 84 0.87 -14.22 16.59
CA LEU A 84 -0.53 -14.65 16.51
C LEU A 84 -1.10 -15.01 17.88
N LEU A 85 -0.31 -15.67 18.74
CA LEU A 85 -0.68 -15.91 20.13
C LEU A 85 -0.81 -14.60 20.92
N ALA A 86 0.19 -13.71 20.83
CA ALA A 86 0.13 -12.40 21.48
C ALA A 86 -1.10 -11.59 21.05
N TYR A 87 -1.43 -11.59 19.76
CA TYR A 87 -2.65 -10.95 19.24
C TYR A 87 -3.92 -11.56 19.84
N LYS A 88 -4.01 -12.89 19.88
CA LYS A 88 -5.15 -13.62 20.47
C LYS A 88 -5.32 -13.28 21.96
N ASP A 89 -4.22 -13.19 22.68
CA ASP A 89 -4.17 -12.91 24.12
C ASP A 89 -4.29 -11.42 24.44
N LYS A 90 -4.43 -10.56 23.42
CA LYS A 90 -4.49 -9.09 23.52
C LYS A 90 -3.25 -8.48 24.18
N ASP A 91 -2.10 -9.13 24.05
CA ASP A 91 -0.80 -8.62 24.49
C ASP A 91 -0.23 -7.68 23.43
N LEU A 92 -0.69 -6.42 23.47
CA LEU A 92 -0.29 -5.37 22.56
C LEU A 92 1.24 -5.11 22.56
N LEU A 93 1.87 -5.16 23.74
CA LEU A 93 3.31 -4.92 23.86
C LEU A 93 4.11 -5.97 23.08
N SER A 94 3.73 -7.24 23.22
CA SER A 94 4.35 -8.33 22.47
C SER A 94 4.06 -8.23 20.98
N VAL A 95 2.82 -7.88 20.59
CA VAL A 95 2.47 -7.63 19.17
C VAL A 95 3.40 -6.57 18.57
N ILE A 96 3.56 -5.43 19.24
CA ILE A 96 4.42 -4.33 18.76
C ILE A 96 5.88 -4.80 18.64
N ARG A 97 6.42 -5.45 19.68
CA ARG A 97 7.82 -5.93 19.70
C ARG A 97 8.10 -6.92 18.58
N ILE A 98 7.25 -7.95 18.46
CA ILE A 98 7.40 -9.00 17.44
C ILE A 98 7.26 -8.40 16.03
N THR A 99 6.33 -7.47 15.83
CA THR A 99 6.17 -6.79 14.54
C THR A 99 7.45 -6.07 14.13
N ASN A 100 8.05 -5.30 15.04
CA ASN A 100 9.28 -4.57 14.76
C ASN A 100 10.48 -5.52 14.57
N GLU A 101 10.53 -6.62 15.32
CA GLU A 101 11.55 -7.66 15.15
C GLU A 101 11.47 -8.30 13.75
N LEU A 102 10.27 -8.63 13.27
CA LEU A 102 10.03 -9.12 11.92
C LEU A 102 10.50 -8.12 10.84
N TRP A 103 10.14 -6.84 10.96
CA TRP A 103 10.57 -5.81 9.99
C TRP A 103 12.09 -5.66 9.92
N ASN A 104 12.77 -5.67 11.07
CA ASN A 104 14.22 -5.65 11.12
C ASN A 104 14.83 -6.94 10.54
N MET A 105 14.17 -8.09 10.72
CA MET A 105 14.62 -9.38 10.21
C MET A 105 14.53 -9.43 8.67
N PHE A 106 13.49 -8.88 8.04
CA PHE A 106 13.33 -8.92 6.58
C PHE A 106 14.51 -8.32 5.81
N GLY A 107 15.16 -7.27 6.33
CA GLY A 107 16.36 -6.70 5.74
C GLY A 107 17.63 -7.57 5.89
N LYS A 108 17.55 -8.69 6.60
CA LYS A 108 18.68 -9.52 7.04
C LYS A 108 18.48 -11.02 6.77
N LEU A 109 17.32 -11.42 6.24
CA LEU A 109 17.04 -12.84 6.00
C LEU A 109 18.10 -13.44 5.06
N PRO A 110 18.57 -14.66 5.34
CA PRO A 110 19.51 -15.33 4.45
C PRO A 110 18.83 -15.70 3.14
N ARG A 111 19.57 -15.59 2.03
CA ARG A 111 19.11 -16.09 0.73
C ARG A 111 19.31 -17.59 0.65
N ILE A 112 18.32 -18.30 0.10
CA ILE A 112 18.43 -19.71 -0.27
C ILE A 112 19.31 -19.81 -1.51
N GLU A 113 20.39 -20.58 -1.42
CA GLU A 113 21.32 -20.76 -2.52
C GLU A 113 20.61 -21.34 -3.76
N ASN A 114 20.97 -20.84 -4.95
CA ASN A 114 20.44 -21.31 -6.23
C ASN A 114 18.91 -21.15 -6.43
N HIS A 115 18.21 -20.40 -5.56
CA HIS A 115 16.77 -20.14 -5.70
C HIS A 115 16.45 -19.46 -7.04
N LYS A 116 15.38 -19.91 -7.71
CA LYS A 116 15.02 -19.45 -9.07
C LYS A 116 14.72 -17.95 -9.13
N TYR A 117 14.21 -17.37 -8.05
CA TYR A 117 13.92 -15.93 -7.98
C TYR A 117 15.14 -15.06 -8.32
N PHE A 118 16.33 -15.44 -7.85
CA PHE A 118 17.54 -14.66 -8.08
C PHE A 118 18.13 -14.83 -9.49
N LYS A 119 17.52 -15.65 -10.35
CA LYS A 119 17.92 -15.79 -11.76
C LYS A 119 17.30 -14.71 -12.65
N TYR A 120 16.27 -14.02 -12.18
CA TYR A 120 15.61 -12.95 -12.91
C TYR A 120 16.35 -11.63 -12.72
N GLN A 121 16.47 -10.85 -13.81
CA GLN A 121 17.01 -9.50 -13.74
C GLN A 121 16.01 -8.59 -13.04
N VAL A 122 16.43 -7.94 -11.94
CA VAL A 122 15.69 -6.82 -11.34
C VAL A 122 16.10 -5.54 -12.06
N TYR A 123 15.12 -4.73 -12.46
CA TYR A 123 15.34 -3.44 -13.08
C TYR A 123 15.05 -2.32 -12.09
N ASP A 124 16.08 -1.58 -11.68
CA ASP A 124 15.96 -0.48 -10.72
C ASP A 124 15.39 0.80 -11.35
N ASN A 125 15.43 0.89 -12.68
CA ASN A 125 14.90 2.03 -13.42
C ASN A 125 14.54 1.68 -14.85
N PHE A 126 13.75 2.57 -15.46
CA PHE A 126 13.28 2.43 -16.83
C PHE A 126 14.40 2.31 -17.87
N ASN A 127 15.56 2.95 -17.66
CA ASN A 127 16.67 2.86 -18.61
C ASN A 127 17.29 1.47 -18.65
N GLN A 128 17.45 0.81 -17.50
CA GLN A 128 17.92 -0.58 -17.45
C GLN A 128 16.95 -1.51 -18.21
N TYR A 129 15.64 -1.36 -17.97
CA TYR A 129 14.63 -2.14 -18.69
C TYR A 129 14.68 -1.87 -20.19
N LYS A 130 14.76 -0.59 -20.58
CA LYS A 130 14.79 -0.16 -21.98
C LYS A 130 15.95 -0.77 -22.77
N LEU A 131 17.10 -0.98 -22.14
CA LEU A 131 18.26 -1.62 -22.76
C LEU A 131 18.10 -3.15 -22.91
N ALA A 132 17.27 -3.77 -22.09
CA ALA A 132 17.09 -5.22 -22.06
C ALA A 132 16.00 -5.73 -23.01
N VAL A 133 15.19 -4.85 -23.60
CA VAL A 133 14.06 -5.22 -24.45
C VAL A 133 14.10 -4.52 -25.81
N ASN A 134 13.53 -5.18 -26.81
CA ASN A 134 13.29 -4.57 -28.12
C ASN A 134 11.86 -4.02 -28.16
N PHE A 135 11.71 -2.70 -28.16
CA PHE A 135 10.39 -2.09 -28.30
C PHE A 135 9.85 -2.27 -29.73
N PRO A 136 8.54 -2.48 -29.87
CA PRO A 136 7.91 -2.47 -31.19
C PRO A 136 8.13 -1.13 -31.89
N LYS A 137 8.06 -1.14 -33.23
CA LYS A 137 8.12 0.09 -34.01
C LYS A 137 6.97 1.01 -33.57
N LYS A 138 7.30 2.28 -33.37
CA LYS A 138 6.28 3.31 -33.07
C LYS A 138 5.30 3.38 -34.23
N ILE A 139 4.02 3.37 -33.90
CA ILE A 139 2.93 3.61 -34.84
C ILE A 139 2.40 5.01 -34.62
N PHE A 140 1.92 5.64 -35.69
CA PHE A 140 1.19 6.89 -35.58
C PHE A 140 -0.17 6.63 -34.94
N VAL A 141 -0.57 7.49 -34.01
CA VAL A 141 -1.88 7.48 -33.37
C VAL A 141 -2.41 8.91 -33.41
N ASP A 142 -3.60 9.09 -33.99
CA ASP A 142 -4.30 10.37 -33.97
C ASP A 142 -4.96 10.55 -32.59
N ILE A 143 -4.31 11.30 -31.71
CA ILE A 143 -4.77 11.54 -30.34
C ILE A 143 -5.90 12.58 -30.24
N GLU A 144 -6.15 13.34 -31.31
CA GLU A 144 -7.26 14.30 -31.38
C GLU A 144 -8.51 13.68 -32.05
N GLY A 145 -8.33 12.52 -32.68
CA GLY A 145 -9.37 11.77 -33.36
C GLY A 145 -10.47 11.29 -32.41
N LYS A 146 -11.71 11.27 -32.92
CA LYS A 146 -12.89 10.78 -32.19
C LYS A 146 -12.74 9.33 -31.71
N ASP A 147 -12.06 8.50 -32.48
CA ASP A 147 -11.85 7.09 -32.15
C ASP A 147 -10.88 6.92 -30.98
N PHE A 148 -9.86 7.77 -30.88
CA PHE A 148 -8.96 7.77 -29.73
C PHE A 148 -9.71 8.18 -28.46
N PHE A 149 -10.43 9.30 -28.50
CA PHE A 149 -11.28 9.73 -27.38
C PHE A 149 -12.28 8.65 -26.95
N LYS A 150 -13.00 8.05 -27.92
CA LYS A 150 -13.96 6.98 -27.64
C LYS A 150 -13.30 5.77 -26.98
N SER A 151 -12.14 5.36 -27.45
CA SER A 151 -11.41 4.22 -26.90
C SER A 151 -10.90 4.51 -25.48
N THR A 152 -10.36 5.72 -25.23
CA THR A 152 -9.96 6.16 -23.90
C THR A 152 -11.15 6.20 -22.95
N TYR A 153 -12.28 6.79 -23.37
CA TYR A 153 -13.50 6.84 -22.57
C TYR A 153 -14.00 5.43 -22.21
N MET A 154 -14.04 4.52 -23.18
CA MET A 154 -14.47 3.13 -22.94
C MET A 154 -13.49 2.37 -22.05
N GLY A 155 -12.19 2.66 -22.14
CA GLY A 155 -11.18 2.12 -21.23
C GLY A 155 -11.44 2.55 -19.78
N TRP A 156 -11.68 3.83 -19.55
CA TRP A 156 -12.05 4.35 -18.23
C TRP A 156 -13.36 3.74 -17.73
N LEU A 157 -14.39 3.69 -18.58
CA LEU A 157 -15.67 3.07 -18.20
C LEU A 157 -15.50 1.60 -17.83
N ALA A 158 -14.69 0.84 -18.59
CA ALA A 158 -14.39 -0.55 -18.28
C ALA A 158 -13.63 -0.70 -16.96
N GLN A 159 -12.70 0.20 -16.65
CA GLN A 159 -12.00 0.23 -15.35
C GLN A 159 -12.99 0.44 -14.20
N PHE A 160 -13.91 1.41 -14.32
CA PHE A 160 -14.94 1.64 -13.28
C PHE A 160 -15.89 0.45 -13.13
N VAL A 161 -16.35 -0.13 -14.25
CA VAL A 161 -17.25 -1.29 -14.27
C VAL A 161 -16.56 -2.50 -13.63
N GLY A 162 -15.32 -2.78 -14.02
CA GLY A 162 -14.53 -3.91 -13.54
C GLY A 162 -14.09 -3.76 -12.09
N GLY A 163 -13.60 -2.59 -11.70
CA GLY A 163 -13.24 -2.28 -10.31
C GLY A 163 -14.45 -2.42 -9.38
N ALA A 164 -15.57 -1.79 -9.71
CA ALA A 164 -16.78 -1.89 -8.89
C ALA A 164 -17.32 -3.33 -8.77
N PHE A 165 -17.07 -4.17 -9.78
CA PHE A 165 -17.45 -5.59 -9.78
C PHE A 165 -16.48 -6.41 -8.92
N GLY A 166 -15.18 -6.27 -9.17
CA GLY A 166 -14.11 -7.06 -8.54
C GLY A 166 -13.91 -6.77 -7.06
N THR A 167 -13.97 -5.50 -6.64
CA THR A 167 -13.66 -5.08 -5.26
C THR A 167 -14.52 -5.79 -4.22
N ALA A 168 -15.76 -6.19 -4.54
CA ALA A 168 -16.62 -6.89 -3.59
C ALA A 168 -16.20 -8.37 -3.35
N MET A 169 -15.42 -8.95 -4.26
CA MET A 169 -15.01 -10.35 -4.25
C MET A 169 -13.53 -10.56 -3.92
N GLU A 170 -12.76 -9.47 -3.91
CA GLU A 170 -11.32 -9.48 -3.64
C GLU A 170 -10.97 -10.27 -2.37
N GLY A 171 -9.91 -11.08 -2.42
CA GLY A 171 -9.44 -11.85 -1.26
C GLY A 171 -10.23 -13.12 -0.93
N TYR A 172 -11.36 -13.39 -1.61
CA TYR A 172 -12.06 -14.66 -1.49
C TYR A 172 -11.62 -15.67 -2.57
N THR A 173 -11.66 -16.96 -2.23
CA THR A 173 -11.38 -18.04 -3.17
C THR A 173 -12.56 -18.29 -4.10
N HIS A 174 -12.28 -18.87 -5.26
CA HIS A 174 -13.33 -19.28 -6.22
C HIS A 174 -14.42 -20.14 -5.57
N ASP A 175 -14.03 -21.15 -4.80
CA ASP A 175 -14.97 -22.09 -4.18
C ASP A 175 -15.90 -21.39 -3.17
N ASN A 176 -15.36 -20.48 -2.35
CA ASN A 176 -16.16 -19.72 -1.37
C ASN A 176 -17.12 -18.76 -2.08
N LEU A 177 -16.67 -18.08 -3.13
CA LEU A 177 -17.53 -17.20 -3.94
C LEU A 177 -18.65 -18.00 -4.61
N LYS A 178 -18.32 -19.15 -5.21
CA LYS A 178 -19.30 -20.03 -5.87
C LYS A 178 -20.29 -20.64 -4.89
N GLN A 179 -19.83 -21.04 -3.69
CA GLN A 179 -20.71 -21.56 -2.64
C GLN A 179 -21.67 -20.48 -2.12
N THR A 180 -21.20 -19.24 -1.99
CA THR A 180 -21.97 -18.13 -1.41
C THR A 180 -22.93 -17.49 -2.42
N PHE A 181 -22.47 -17.26 -3.65
CA PHE A 181 -23.18 -16.47 -4.66
C PHE A 181 -23.57 -17.26 -5.91
N GLY A 182 -23.09 -18.49 -6.07
CA GLY A 182 -23.30 -19.28 -7.29
C GLY A 182 -22.50 -18.74 -8.47
N GLU A 183 -23.09 -18.74 -9.66
CA GLU A 183 -22.52 -18.08 -10.83
C GLU A 183 -22.81 -16.57 -10.78
N ILE A 184 -21.77 -15.76 -10.72
CA ILE A 184 -21.90 -14.30 -10.59
C ILE A 184 -22.02 -13.69 -11.99
N ARG A 185 -23.21 -13.19 -12.32
CA ARG A 185 -23.53 -12.53 -13.60
C ARG A 185 -23.87 -11.04 -13.47
N ASP A 186 -23.95 -10.54 -12.24
CA ASP A 186 -24.28 -9.15 -11.92
C ASP A 186 -23.52 -8.72 -10.65
N TYR A 187 -23.56 -7.43 -10.33
CA TYR A 187 -22.96 -6.88 -9.12
C TYR A 187 -23.62 -7.44 -7.86
N ILE A 188 -22.82 -8.06 -6.99
CA ILE A 188 -23.29 -8.65 -5.73
C ILE A 188 -23.62 -7.62 -4.64
N ARG A 189 -23.35 -6.33 -4.91
CA ARG A 189 -23.72 -5.18 -4.08
C ARG A 189 -23.90 -3.95 -4.96
N LYS A 190 -24.44 -2.86 -4.40
CA LYS A 190 -24.47 -1.56 -5.09
C LYS A 190 -23.04 -1.18 -5.53
N PRO A 191 -22.82 -0.88 -6.83
CA PRO A 191 -21.51 -0.47 -7.33
C PRO A 191 -20.94 0.72 -6.57
N ASN A 192 -19.64 0.66 -6.27
CA ASN A 192 -18.87 1.76 -5.68
C ASN A 192 -17.61 1.96 -6.53
N THR A 193 -17.28 3.21 -6.84
CA THR A 193 -16.11 3.60 -7.64
C THR A 193 -14.96 4.12 -6.79
N TYR A 194 -15.12 4.18 -5.47
CA TYR A 194 -14.07 4.58 -4.55
C TYR A 194 -13.16 3.40 -4.22
N ASN A 195 -12.06 3.29 -4.97
CA ASN A 195 -10.99 2.32 -4.76
C ASN A 195 -9.64 2.92 -5.18
N ASP A 196 -8.56 2.23 -4.83
CA ASP A 196 -7.18 2.59 -5.16
C ASP A 196 -6.88 2.50 -6.67
N ASP A 197 -7.47 1.53 -7.38
CA ASP A 197 -7.33 1.40 -8.84
C ASP A 197 -7.70 2.68 -9.60
N VAL A 198 -8.70 3.43 -9.12
CA VAL A 198 -9.15 4.69 -9.71
C VAL A 198 -8.40 5.88 -9.11
N THR A 199 -8.22 5.88 -7.79
CA THR A 199 -7.73 7.06 -7.07
C THR A 199 -6.29 7.40 -7.45
N TYR A 200 -5.41 6.39 -7.61
CA TYR A 200 -4.03 6.61 -8.01
C TYR A 200 -3.88 7.09 -9.45
N GLU A 201 -4.76 6.65 -10.35
CA GLU A 201 -4.80 7.12 -11.74
C GLU A 201 -5.24 8.59 -11.81
N ILE A 202 -6.22 9.00 -10.99
CA ILE A 202 -6.64 10.40 -10.88
C ILE A 202 -5.48 11.27 -10.37
N ALA A 203 -4.73 10.80 -9.37
CA ALA A 203 -3.57 11.54 -8.86
C ALA A 203 -2.48 11.73 -9.93
N PHE A 204 -2.23 10.73 -10.77
CA PHE A 204 -1.37 10.88 -11.94
C PHE A 204 -1.91 11.95 -12.91
N LEU A 205 -3.20 11.89 -13.25
CA LEU A 205 -3.83 12.85 -14.16
C LEU A 205 -3.75 14.28 -13.62
N GLU A 206 -3.89 14.47 -12.31
CA GLU A 206 -3.77 15.78 -11.67
C GLU A 206 -2.32 16.30 -11.70
N ALA A 207 -1.34 15.45 -11.46
CA ALA A 207 0.07 15.83 -11.63
C ALA A 207 0.37 16.19 -13.10
N PHE A 208 -0.16 15.41 -14.04
CA PHE A 208 0.02 15.65 -15.47
C PHE A 208 -0.71 16.92 -15.93
N SER A 209 -1.89 17.24 -15.40
CA SER A 209 -2.62 18.47 -15.75
C SER A 209 -1.81 19.72 -15.38
N LYS A 210 -1.05 19.66 -14.28
CA LYS A 210 -0.18 20.75 -13.80
C LYS A 210 1.17 20.83 -14.51
N LYS A 211 1.75 19.70 -14.90
CA LYS A 211 3.15 19.61 -15.37
C LYS A 211 3.32 19.21 -16.85
N GLY A 212 2.25 18.73 -17.48
CA GLY A 212 2.29 18.13 -18.81
C GLY A 212 3.36 17.04 -18.92
N TYR A 213 4.04 16.99 -20.06
CA TYR A 213 5.11 16.03 -20.32
C TYR A 213 6.38 16.20 -19.46
N SER A 214 6.45 17.25 -18.64
CA SER A 214 7.53 17.43 -17.66
C SER A 214 7.21 16.83 -16.29
N VAL A 215 6.08 16.13 -16.14
CA VAL A 215 5.72 15.43 -14.90
C VAL A 215 6.82 14.47 -14.46
N SER A 216 7.10 14.44 -13.16
CA SER A 216 8.04 13.51 -12.53
C SER A 216 7.34 12.59 -11.52
N SER A 217 8.02 11.52 -11.10
CA SER A 217 7.53 10.66 -10.01
C SER A 217 7.30 11.42 -8.71
N LYS A 218 8.08 12.48 -8.46
CA LYS A 218 7.88 13.37 -7.31
C LYS A 218 6.57 14.15 -7.43
N ASP A 219 6.23 14.66 -8.61
CA ASP A 219 4.99 15.40 -8.81
C ASP A 219 3.78 14.51 -8.58
N ILE A 220 3.81 13.27 -9.10
CA ILE A 220 2.76 12.27 -8.90
C ILE A 220 2.60 11.93 -7.41
N ALA A 221 3.71 11.68 -6.71
CA ALA A 221 3.71 11.35 -5.28
C ALA A 221 3.20 12.48 -4.38
N LEU A 222 3.17 13.72 -4.86
CA LEU A 222 2.61 14.86 -4.12
C LEU A 222 1.09 15.01 -4.30
N GLU A 223 0.50 14.34 -5.28
CA GLU A 223 -0.95 14.26 -5.48
C GLU A 223 -1.59 13.03 -4.81
N TRP A 224 -0.77 12.06 -4.36
CA TRP A 224 -1.19 10.92 -3.54
C TRP A 224 -1.51 11.35 -2.11
#